data_AF-A0A8C1RF48-F1
#
_entry.id   AF-A0A8C1RF48-F1
#
_cell.length_a   1.000
_cell.length_b   1.000
_cell.length_c   1.000
_cell.angle_alpha   90.00
_cell.angle_beta   90.00
_cell.angle_gamma   90.00
#
_symmetry.space_group_name_H-M   'P 1'
#
loop_
_entity.id
_entity.type
_entity.pdbx_description
1 polymer ?
#
loop_
_entity_poly.entity_id
_entity_poly.type
_entity_poly.pdbx_seq_one_letter_code
_entity_poly.pdbx_strand_id
1 'polypeptide(L)'
;MSSQKSSQSIIQSLITSGCSLDPSTRIKLCKNLVTAIFSLHTVSGQHFNTALNSNMEKIILQLPLILLVLHIQSGSFSDSPVHEIAEAPKPEVVEFNNTIYATCEVNPVPNLPPSQPQIFGQVLFKQIFPNGTLEVKIHLRGLPADDQQARAIHIHQYGDLSQGCVTAGPHYNPRAVDHPGHPGDLGNFVSEQGVIRKFQKLPEAKLFGGESILGRAVVVHEKEDDLGMGTDEESKRSGNAGKRIAGCVIGITTPSLWQKTEGLPREEVEEGNE
;
A
#
# COMPACT_ATOMS: atom_id res chain seq x y z
N MET A 1 -16.34 67.86 6.04
CA MET A 1 -16.91 66.50 5.90
C MET A 1 -16.88 66.02 4.43
N SER A 2 -15.72 66.03 3.76
CA SER A 2 -15.61 65.67 2.33
C SER A 2 -14.55 64.61 1.99
N SER A 3 -13.77 64.11 2.95
CA SER A 3 -12.66 63.18 2.66
C SER A 3 -13.02 61.69 2.82
N GLN A 4 -14.16 61.35 3.42
CA GLN A 4 -14.54 59.96 3.70
C GLN A 4 -15.31 59.28 2.55
N LYS A 5 -15.90 60.05 1.63
CA LYS A 5 -16.64 59.52 0.47
C LYS A 5 -15.73 59.02 -0.66
N SER A 6 -14.48 59.48 -0.72
CA SER A 6 -13.55 59.11 -1.81
C SER A 6 -12.96 57.70 -1.62
N SER A 7 -12.59 57.32 -0.39
CA SER A 7 -11.97 56.01 -0.13
C SER A 7 -12.93 54.84 -0.32
N GLN A 8 -14.21 54.99 0.05
CA GLN A 8 -15.24 53.98 -0.18
C GLN A 8 -15.51 53.77 -1.68
N SER A 9 -15.52 54.84 -2.48
CA SER A 9 -15.73 54.77 -3.93
C SER A 9 -14.57 54.04 -4.65
N ILE A 10 -13.34 54.24 -4.22
CA ILE A 10 -12.15 53.58 -4.78
C ILE A 10 -12.15 52.09 -4.44
N ILE A 11 -12.51 51.73 -3.20
CA ILE A 11 -12.63 50.33 -2.76
C ILE A 11 -13.75 49.61 -3.53
N GLN A 12 -14.90 50.25 -3.72
CA GLN A 12 -16.02 49.68 -4.48
C GLN A 12 -15.64 49.42 -5.96
N SER A 13 -14.87 50.33 -6.57
CA SER A 13 -14.36 50.22 -7.95
C SER A 13 -13.32 49.12 -8.11
N LEU A 14 -12.42 48.95 -7.14
CA LEU A 14 -11.44 47.86 -7.14
C LEU A 14 -12.10 46.49 -6.96
N ILE A 15 -13.13 46.39 -6.12
CA ILE A 15 -13.92 45.17 -5.91
C ILE A 15 -14.68 44.75 -7.16
N THR A 16 -15.32 45.70 -7.84
CA THR A 16 -16.06 45.41 -9.10
C THR A 16 -15.13 45.03 -10.25
N SER A 17 -13.94 45.63 -10.32
CA SER A 17 -12.92 45.29 -11.34
C SER A 17 -12.27 43.92 -11.11
N GLY A 18 -12.06 43.52 -9.85
CA GLY A 18 -11.47 42.23 -9.48
C GLY A 18 -12.39 41.02 -9.68
N CYS A 19 -13.71 41.23 -9.63
CA CYS A 19 -14.70 40.17 -9.86
C CYS A 19 -14.74 39.64 -11.31
N SER A 20 -14.20 40.39 -12.27
CA SER A 20 -14.14 40.01 -13.69
C SER A 20 -12.90 39.17 -14.06
N LEU A 21 -11.96 38.97 -13.14
CA LEU A 21 -10.70 38.26 -13.43
C LEU A 21 -10.88 36.75 -13.29
N ASP A 22 -10.22 35.95 -14.12
CA ASP A 22 -10.28 34.49 -13.97
C ASP A 22 -9.57 34.03 -12.66
N PRO A 23 -9.88 32.82 -12.14
CA PRO A 23 -9.35 32.33 -10.87
C PRO A 23 -7.82 32.29 -10.78
N SER A 24 -7.12 32.01 -11.88
CA SER A 24 -5.65 31.95 -11.93
C SER A 24 -5.02 33.34 -11.74
N THR A 25 -5.63 34.35 -12.37
CA THR A 25 -5.20 35.74 -12.24
C THR A 25 -5.47 36.29 -10.83
N ARG A 26 -6.58 35.90 -10.19
CA ARG A 26 -6.86 36.26 -8.79
C ARG A 26 -5.84 35.66 -7.82
N ILE A 27 -5.47 34.39 -8.01
CA ILE A 27 -4.45 33.72 -7.18
C ILE A 27 -3.07 34.38 -7.34
N LYS A 28 -2.69 34.75 -8.56
CA LYS A 28 -1.44 35.50 -8.82
C LYS A 28 -1.44 36.87 -8.15
N LEU A 29 -2.56 37.61 -8.19
CA LEU A 29 -2.68 38.90 -7.52
C LEU A 29 -2.55 38.74 -5.99
N CYS A 30 -3.22 37.75 -5.39
CA CYS A 30 -3.12 37.47 -3.97
C CYS A 30 -1.69 37.10 -3.56
N LYS A 31 -0.99 36.26 -4.34
CA LYS A 31 0.42 35.92 -4.07
C LYS A 31 1.33 37.16 -4.15
N ASN A 32 1.16 38.00 -5.17
CA ASN A 32 1.97 39.22 -5.31
C ASN A 32 1.70 40.23 -4.19
N LEU A 33 0.45 40.34 -3.71
CA LEU A 33 0.09 41.22 -2.60
C LEU A 33 0.69 40.74 -1.28
N VAL A 34 0.65 39.42 -1.01
CA VAL A 34 1.29 38.81 0.17
C VAL A 34 2.81 39.03 0.15
N THR A 35 3.45 38.87 -1.01
CA THR A 35 4.90 39.12 -1.18
C THR A 35 5.27 40.59 -0.99
N ALA A 36 4.43 41.52 -1.46
CA ALA A 36 4.62 42.95 -1.25
C ALA A 36 4.50 43.34 0.23
N ILE A 37 3.54 42.74 0.96
CA ILE A 37 3.38 42.94 2.41
C ILE A 37 4.59 42.40 3.18
N PHE A 38 5.09 41.22 2.81
CA PHE A 38 6.32 40.66 3.40
C PHE A 38 7.55 41.55 3.13
N SER A 39 7.64 42.13 1.94
CA SER A 39 8.73 43.04 1.56
C SER A 39 8.66 44.39 2.30
N LEU A 40 7.46 44.87 2.62
CA LEU A 40 7.26 46.06 3.46
C LEU A 40 7.65 45.81 4.92
N HIS A 41 7.47 44.58 5.43
CA HIS A 41 7.93 44.20 6.77
C HIS A 41 9.45 44.04 6.87
N THR A 42 10.13 43.56 5.83
CA THR A 42 11.60 43.44 5.83
C THR A 42 12.33 44.78 5.71
N VAL A 43 11.70 45.80 5.12
CA VAL A 43 12.25 47.17 5.03
C VAL A 43 12.07 47.96 6.35
N SER A 44 11.21 47.52 7.27
CA SER A 44 10.95 48.20 8.55
C SER A 44 12.10 48.09 9.58
N GLY A 45 13.23 47.48 9.23
CA GLY A 45 14.41 47.35 10.09
C GLY A 45 15.30 48.59 10.17
N GLN A 46 15.04 49.66 9.41
CA GLN A 46 15.81 50.91 9.49
C GLN A 46 14.91 52.15 9.51
N HIS A 47 14.91 52.81 10.66
CA HIS A 47 14.42 54.16 10.98
C HIS A 47 13.29 54.76 10.11
N PHE A 48 12.05 54.79 10.65
CA PHE A 48 11.03 55.72 10.16
C PHE A 48 10.18 56.35 11.29
N ASN A 49 9.88 57.63 11.10
CA ASN A 49 9.32 58.60 12.04
C ASN A 49 7.95 58.25 12.66
N THR A 50 7.76 58.71 13.90
CA THR A 50 6.63 58.51 14.83
C THR A 50 5.26 59.10 14.42
N ALA A 51 5.02 59.42 13.15
CA ALA A 51 3.75 60.04 12.71
C ALA A 51 2.81 59.13 11.88
N LEU A 52 3.24 57.93 11.48
CA LEU A 52 2.44 57.01 10.65
C LEU A 52 1.73 55.89 11.43
N ASN A 53 1.86 55.88 12.76
CA ASN A 53 1.61 54.68 13.55
C ASN A 53 0.13 54.42 13.90
N SER A 54 -0.71 55.44 14.11
CA SER A 54 -2.07 55.20 14.64
C SER A 54 -3.10 54.73 13.60
N ASN A 55 -2.87 55.01 12.31
CA ASN A 55 -3.80 54.64 11.24
C ASN A 55 -3.43 53.30 10.58
N MET A 56 -2.15 52.96 10.53
CA MET A 56 -1.67 51.68 10.01
C MET A 56 -2.03 50.51 10.93
N GLU A 57 -1.91 50.67 12.26
CA GLU A 57 -2.33 49.62 13.20
C GLU A 57 -3.85 49.36 13.14
N LYS A 58 -4.68 50.40 12.97
CA LYS A 58 -6.13 50.22 12.80
C LYS A 58 -6.49 49.47 11.53
N ILE A 59 -5.75 49.68 10.44
CA ILE A 59 -5.96 48.96 9.19
C ILE A 59 -5.49 47.51 9.31
N ILE A 60 -4.32 47.26 9.93
CA ILE A 60 -3.77 45.91 10.15
C ILE A 60 -4.66 45.09 11.09
N LEU A 61 -5.24 45.69 12.14
CA LEU A 61 -6.19 44.99 13.04
C LEU A 61 -7.56 44.73 12.40
N GLN A 62 -7.97 45.51 11.39
CA GLN A 62 -9.24 45.31 10.70
C GLN A 62 -9.12 44.39 9.47
N LEU A 63 -7.92 44.15 8.95
CA LEU A 63 -7.69 43.24 7.83
C LEU A 63 -8.14 41.79 8.06
N PRO A 64 -7.91 41.15 9.24
CA PRO A 64 -8.42 39.81 9.52
C PRO A 64 -9.94 39.77 9.57
N LEU A 65 -10.57 40.83 10.10
CA LEU A 65 -12.03 40.95 10.19
C LEU A 65 -12.65 41.18 8.80
N ILE A 66 -11.99 41.96 7.94
CA ILE A 66 -12.40 42.18 6.55
C ILE A 66 -12.19 40.90 5.72
N LEU A 67 -11.10 40.16 5.93
CA LEU A 67 -10.87 38.85 5.30
C LEU A 67 -11.88 37.79 5.78
N LEU A 68 -12.29 37.82 7.05
CA LEU A 68 -13.33 36.97 7.61
C LEU A 68 -14.71 37.33 7.04
N VAL A 69 -15.04 38.61 6.92
CA VAL A 69 -16.30 39.08 6.29
C VAL A 69 -16.32 38.76 4.79
N LEU A 70 -15.19 38.86 4.10
CA LEU A 70 -15.07 38.44 2.70
C LEU A 70 -15.19 36.91 2.53
N HIS A 71 -14.70 36.10 3.48
CA HIS A 71 -14.93 34.65 3.49
C HIS A 71 -16.40 34.28 3.79
N ILE A 72 -17.07 35.03 4.67
CA ILE A 72 -18.48 34.79 5.03
C ILE A 72 -19.43 35.21 3.89
N GLN A 73 -19.10 36.27 3.12
CA GLN A 73 -19.93 36.71 2.00
C GLN A 73 -19.69 35.95 0.68
N SER A 74 -18.57 35.24 0.53
CA SER A 74 -18.40 34.21 -0.51
C SER A 74 -19.14 32.90 -0.18
N GLY A 75 -19.72 32.79 1.02
CA GLY A 75 -20.62 31.72 1.42
C GLY A 75 -22.00 31.85 0.80
N SER A 76 -22.09 32.03 -0.51
CA SER A 76 -23.25 31.51 -1.23
C SER A 76 -23.22 29.99 -1.04
N PHE A 77 -24.11 29.46 -0.19
CA PHE A 77 -24.56 28.07 -0.31
C PHE A 77 -25.18 27.95 -1.70
N SER A 78 -24.32 27.73 -2.69
CA SER A 78 -24.73 27.22 -3.99
C SER A 78 -25.20 25.81 -3.69
N ASP A 79 -26.51 25.60 -3.77
CA ASP A 79 -27.02 24.27 -4.04
C ASP A 79 -26.23 23.70 -5.21
N SER A 80 -25.70 22.50 -4.96
CA SER A 80 -24.97 21.64 -5.90
C SER A 80 -23.57 22.09 -6.33
N PRO A 81 -22.51 21.61 -5.65
CA PRO A 81 -21.68 20.66 -6.37
C PRO A 81 -22.55 19.43 -6.62
N VAL A 82 -22.64 18.93 -7.85
CA VAL A 82 -22.82 17.48 -7.99
C VAL A 82 -21.56 16.92 -7.34
N HIS A 83 -21.63 16.70 -6.03
CA HIS A 83 -20.84 15.70 -5.37
C HIS A 83 -21.20 14.45 -6.16
N GLU A 84 -20.35 14.08 -7.12
CA GLU A 84 -20.11 12.66 -7.31
C GLU A 84 -19.76 12.17 -5.91
N ILE A 85 -20.78 11.65 -5.24
CA ILE A 85 -20.58 10.75 -4.14
C ILE A 85 -19.84 9.62 -4.82
N ALA A 86 -18.51 9.67 -4.80
CA ALA A 86 -17.70 8.51 -5.12
C ALA A 86 -18.13 7.47 -4.09
N GLU A 87 -19.07 6.63 -4.49
CA GLU A 87 -19.57 5.54 -3.67
C GLU A 87 -18.33 4.75 -3.26
N ALA A 88 -18.12 4.57 -1.95
CA ALA A 88 -16.98 3.80 -1.48
C ALA A 88 -17.00 2.46 -2.22
N PRO A 89 -15.87 2.03 -2.81
CA PRO A 89 -15.84 0.80 -3.57
C PRO A 89 -16.41 -0.31 -2.69
N LYS A 90 -17.29 -1.12 -3.27
CA LYS A 90 -17.84 -2.29 -2.58
C LYS A 90 -16.67 -3.13 -2.08
N PRO A 91 -16.78 -3.77 -0.90
CA PRO A 91 -15.76 -4.72 -0.46
C PRO A 91 -15.42 -5.69 -1.59
N GLU A 92 -14.14 -5.97 -1.82
CA GLU A 92 -13.65 -6.73 -2.98
C GLU A 92 -14.33 -8.11 -3.08
N VAL A 93 -14.65 -8.69 -1.92
CA VAL A 93 -15.45 -9.92 -1.82
C VAL A 93 -16.81 -9.80 -2.50
N VAL A 94 -17.52 -8.68 -2.37
CA VAL A 94 -18.82 -8.43 -3.00
C VAL A 94 -18.65 -8.15 -4.49
N GLU A 95 -17.59 -7.43 -4.86
CA GLU A 95 -17.28 -7.11 -6.25
C GLU A 95 -17.04 -8.37 -7.08
N PHE A 96 -16.37 -9.38 -6.51
CA PHE A 96 -15.98 -10.59 -7.23
C PHE A 96 -16.80 -11.83 -6.83
N ASN A 97 -18.11 -11.66 -6.65
CA ASN A 97 -19.06 -12.74 -6.40
C ASN A 97 -18.62 -13.66 -5.24
N ASN A 98 -18.34 -13.06 -4.08
CA ASN A 98 -17.86 -13.71 -2.87
C ASN A 98 -16.49 -14.39 -2.99
N THR A 99 -15.66 -13.98 -3.95
CA THR A 99 -14.30 -14.49 -4.12
C THR A 99 -13.29 -13.45 -3.66
N ILE A 100 -12.32 -13.86 -2.84
CA ILE A 100 -11.13 -13.03 -2.56
C ILE A 100 -9.98 -13.53 -3.43
N TYR A 101 -9.29 -12.58 -4.06
CA TYR A 101 -8.03 -12.80 -4.76
C TYR A 101 -6.90 -12.09 -4.00
N ALA A 102 -5.76 -12.77 -3.90
CA ALA A 102 -4.56 -12.22 -3.30
C ALA A 102 -3.33 -12.51 -4.15
N THR A 103 -2.31 -11.69 -4.02
CA THR A 103 -1.03 -11.81 -4.70
C THR A 103 0.11 -11.55 -3.73
N CYS A 104 1.25 -12.16 -4.01
CA CYS A 104 2.50 -11.96 -3.29
C CYS A 104 3.62 -11.92 -4.33
N GLU A 105 4.22 -10.74 -4.51
CA GLU A 105 5.32 -10.53 -5.45
C GLU A 105 6.65 -10.85 -4.77
N VAL A 106 7.10 -12.10 -4.91
CA VAL A 106 8.30 -12.63 -4.27
C VAL A 106 9.52 -11.89 -4.80
N ASN A 107 10.30 -11.33 -3.89
CA ASN A 107 11.57 -10.68 -4.18
C ASN A 107 12.70 -11.33 -3.35
N PRO A 108 13.94 -11.37 -3.88
CA PRO A 108 15.07 -11.88 -3.13
C PRO A 108 15.37 -10.99 -1.92
N VAL A 109 15.84 -11.60 -0.84
CA VAL A 109 16.33 -10.85 0.32
C VAL A 109 17.52 -9.97 -0.12
N PRO A 110 17.60 -8.69 0.29
CA PRO A 110 18.75 -7.86 -0.04
C PRO A 110 20.07 -8.43 0.49
N ASN A 111 21.17 -8.24 -0.25
CA ASN A 111 22.53 -8.62 0.16
C ASN A 111 22.74 -10.12 0.44
N LEU A 112 22.05 -11.00 -0.30
CA LEU A 112 22.32 -12.43 -0.26
C LEU A 112 23.78 -12.75 -0.64
N PRO A 113 24.40 -13.79 -0.03
CA PRO A 113 25.68 -14.30 -0.48
C PRO A 113 25.64 -14.71 -1.96
N PRO A 114 26.74 -14.59 -2.73
CA PRO A 114 26.77 -14.97 -4.15
C PRO A 114 26.42 -16.44 -4.43
N SER A 115 26.52 -17.31 -3.42
CA SER A 115 26.14 -18.72 -3.52
C SER A 115 24.63 -18.96 -3.46
N GLN A 116 23.83 -17.95 -3.12
CA GLN A 116 22.37 -18.06 -3.04
C GLN A 116 21.71 -17.57 -4.33
N PRO A 117 20.67 -18.25 -4.82
CA PRO A 117 19.92 -17.80 -5.98
C PRO A 117 19.12 -16.54 -5.66
N GLN A 118 18.97 -15.68 -6.67
CA GLN A 118 18.07 -14.53 -6.59
C GLN A 118 16.69 -14.93 -7.08
N ILE A 119 15.86 -15.44 -6.16
CA ILE A 119 14.52 -15.93 -6.49
C ILE A 119 13.53 -14.76 -6.52
N PHE A 120 12.80 -14.65 -7.63
CA PHE A 120 11.72 -13.67 -7.80
C PHE A 120 10.54 -14.28 -8.54
N GLY A 121 9.35 -13.69 -8.40
CA GLY A 121 8.17 -14.17 -9.09
C GLY A 121 6.88 -13.81 -8.38
N GLN A 122 5.88 -14.67 -8.52
CA GLN A 122 4.56 -14.39 -7.98
C GLN A 122 3.91 -15.65 -7.40
N VAL A 123 3.27 -15.47 -6.25
CA VAL A 123 2.32 -16.44 -5.68
C VAL A 123 0.95 -15.81 -5.69
N LEU A 124 -0.02 -16.50 -6.28
CA LEU A 124 -1.40 -16.06 -6.41
C LEU A 124 -2.31 -16.94 -5.57
N PHE A 125 -3.29 -16.32 -4.95
CA PHE A 125 -4.24 -16.93 -4.05
C PHE A 125 -5.65 -16.63 -4.52
N LYS A 126 -6.53 -17.63 -4.44
CA LYS A 126 -7.95 -17.49 -4.75
C LYS A 126 -8.75 -18.33 -3.77
N GLN A 127 -9.76 -17.75 -3.15
CA GLN A 127 -10.71 -18.51 -2.33
C GLN A 127 -12.13 -18.03 -2.62
N ILE A 128 -12.97 -18.97 -3.06
CA ILE A 128 -14.38 -18.73 -3.35
C ILE A 128 -15.17 -19.04 -2.07
N PHE A 129 -15.84 -18.04 -1.50
CA PHE A 129 -16.54 -18.08 -0.20
C PHE A 129 -15.64 -18.37 1.01
N PRO A 130 -16.07 -17.97 2.24
CA PRO A 130 -15.30 -18.22 3.45
C PRO A 130 -15.00 -19.70 3.74
N ASN A 131 -15.92 -20.60 3.39
CA ASN A 131 -15.80 -22.04 3.59
C ASN A 131 -15.11 -22.77 2.43
N GLY A 132 -14.82 -22.08 1.33
CA GLY A 132 -14.12 -22.69 0.20
C GLY A 132 -12.70 -23.10 0.55
N THR A 133 -12.14 -23.96 -0.29
CA THR A 133 -10.72 -24.32 -0.24
C THR A 133 -9.90 -23.19 -0.88
N LEU A 134 -8.82 -22.79 -0.22
CA LEU A 134 -7.88 -21.84 -0.82
C LEU A 134 -7.10 -22.53 -1.94
N GLU A 135 -7.08 -21.91 -3.11
CA GLU A 135 -6.29 -22.32 -4.26
C GLU A 135 -5.06 -21.41 -4.39
N VAL A 136 -3.91 -22.00 -4.68
CA VAL A 136 -2.62 -21.31 -4.78
C VAL A 136 -1.93 -21.65 -6.08
N LYS A 137 -1.43 -20.63 -6.78
CA LYS A 137 -0.55 -20.76 -7.95
C LYS A 137 0.80 -20.15 -7.63
N ILE A 138 1.87 -20.89 -7.84
CA ILE A 138 3.25 -20.48 -7.59
C ILE A 138 3.95 -20.40 -8.93
N HIS A 139 4.59 -19.27 -9.22
CA HIS A 139 5.47 -19.11 -10.37
C HIS A 139 6.71 -18.31 -9.94
N LEU A 140 7.79 -19.03 -9.64
CA LEU A 140 9.07 -18.46 -9.22
C LEU A 140 10.16 -18.75 -10.24
N ARG A 141 11.12 -17.84 -10.37
CA ARG A 141 12.23 -17.90 -11.31
C ARG A 141 13.51 -17.44 -10.62
N GLY A 142 14.66 -17.68 -11.28
CA GLY A 142 15.96 -17.27 -10.78
C GLY A 142 16.69 -18.35 -9.97
N LEU A 143 16.18 -19.58 -9.99
CA LEU A 143 16.91 -20.75 -9.52
C LEU A 143 17.91 -21.22 -10.59
N PRO A 144 19.02 -21.88 -10.23
CA PRO A 144 19.94 -22.45 -11.21
C PRO A 144 19.25 -23.54 -12.04
N ALA A 145 19.55 -23.61 -13.33
CA ALA A 145 18.84 -24.48 -14.25
C ALA A 145 19.10 -25.99 -14.01
N ASP A 146 20.25 -26.30 -13.44
CA ASP A 146 20.73 -27.63 -13.07
C ASP A 146 20.51 -27.97 -11.59
N ASP A 147 19.88 -27.07 -10.82
CA ASP A 147 19.61 -27.28 -9.40
C ASP A 147 18.41 -28.22 -9.21
N GLN A 148 18.66 -29.39 -8.62
CA GLN A 148 17.63 -30.35 -8.21
C GLN A 148 17.29 -30.22 -6.71
N GLN A 149 17.86 -29.23 -6.01
CA GLN A 149 17.57 -28.97 -4.62
C GLN A 149 16.11 -28.57 -4.44
N ALA A 150 15.38 -29.34 -3.64
CA ALA A 150 14.07 -28.93 -3.16
C ALA A 150 14.20 -27.75 -2.20
N ARG A 151 13.28 -26.79 -2.30
CA ARG A 151 13.23 -25.62 -1.44
C ARG A 151 11.86 -25.52 -0.78
N ALA A 152 11.86 -25.29 0.52
CA ALA A 152 10.63 -25.09 1.26
C ALA A 152 9.99 -23.73 0.97
N ILE A 153 8.66 -23.67 0.97
CA ILE A 153 7.91 -22.41 0.90
C ILE A 153 6.87 -22.40 2.02
N HIS A 154 6.86 -21.34 2.83
CA HIS A 154 5.97 -21.23 3.98
C HIS A 154 5.29 -19.86 4.07
N ILE A 155 4.16 -19.81 4.76
CA ILE A 155 3.56 -18.55 5.21
C ILE A 155 4.01 -18.27 6.65
N HIS A 156 4.64 -17.12 6.83
CA HIS A 156 5.15 -16.64 8.11
C HIS A 156 4.19 -15.66 8.78
N GLN A 157 4.28 -15.56 10.11
CA GLN A 157 3.35 -14.83 10.95
C GLN A 157 3.11 -13.37 10.52
N TYR A 158 4.18 -12.64 10.19
CA TYR A 158 4.14 -11.20 9.95
C TYR A 158 4.49 -10.88 8.49
N GLY A 159 3.75 -9.95 7.89
CA GLY A 159 4.14 -9.26 6.66
C GLY A 159 5.20 -8.17 6.88
N ASP A 160 6.06 -8.32 7.88
CA ASP A 160 7.14 -7.38 8.16
C ASP A 160 8.42 -7.83 7.47
N LEU A 161 8.78 -7.12 6.38
CA LEU A 161 10.00 -7.36 5.62
C LEU A 161 11.05 -6.25 5.80
N SER A 162 10.94 -5.45 6.86
CA SER A 162 11.82 -4.30 7.14
C SER A 162 13.29 -4.68 7.29
N GLN A 163 13.60 -5.93 7.66
CA GLN A 163 14.96 -6.48 7.68
C GLN A 163 15.06 -7.74 6.79
N GLY A 164 14.46 -7.66 5.61
CA GLY A 164 14.28 -8.82 4.74
C GLY A 164 13.32 -9.83 5.37
N CYS A 165 13.48 -11.12 5.09
CA CYS A 165 12.53 -12.13 5.56
C CYS A 165 12.68 -12.52 7.04
N VAL A 166 13.70 -12.03 7.75
CA VAL A 166 13.94 -12.37 9.17
C VAL A 166 12.81 -11.84 10.06
N THR A 167 12.33 -10.62 9.80
CA THR A 167 11.27 -9.96 10.57
C THR A 167 9.88 -10.53 10.30
N ALA A 168 9.73 -11.44 9.33
CA ALA A 168 8.47 -12.15 9.09
C ALA A 168 8.05 -13.06 10.27
N GLY A 169 8.95 -13.32 11.23
CA GLY A 169 8.64 -14.12 12.42
C GLY A 169 8.60 -15.63 12.14
N PRO A 170 8.01 -16.45 13.02
CA PRO A 170 7.89 -17.90 12.82
C PRO A 170 6.89 -18.25 11.71
N HIS A 171 6.72 -19.53 11.41
CA HIS A 171 5.60 -19.99 10.58
C HIS A 171 4.28 -19.52 11.21
N TYR A 172 3.30 -19.21 10.37
CA TYR A 172 1.99 -18.78 10.84
C TYR A 172 1.25 -19.96 11.49
N ASN A 173 1.11 -19.92 12.82
CA ASN A 173 0.55 -21.03 13.60
C ASN A 173 -0.59 -20.57 14.53
N PRO A 174 -1.79 -20.27 13.99
CA PRO A 174 -2.91 -19.81 14.80
C PRO A 174 -3.49 -20.90 15.71
N ARG A 175 -3.18 -22.18 15.45
CA ARG A 175 -3.77 -23.35 16.13
C ARG A 175 -2.82 -24.04 17.12
N ALA A 176 -1.61 -23.49 17.29
CA ALA A 176 -0.57 -24.03 18.17
C ALA A 176 -0.30 -25.53 17.93
N VAL A 177 -0.14 -25.91 16.66
CA VAL A 177 0.19 -27.27 16.22
C VAL A 177 1.66 -27.37 15.80
N ASP A 178 2.25 -28.55 15.85
CA ASP A 178 3.61 -28.76 15.35
C ASP A 178 3.63 -28.71 13.81
N HIS A 179 4.75 -28.27 13.24
CA HIS A 179 5.06 -28.45 11.82
C HIS A 179 5.11 -29.97 11.49
N PRO A 180 4.59 -30.42 10.32
CA PRO A 180 4.07 -29.66 9.18
C PRO A 180 2.56 -29.38 9.22
N GLY A 181 1.99 -29.20 10.42
CA GLY A 181 0.55 -28.96 10.62
C GLY A 181 0.12 -27.50 10.47
N HIS A 182 1.02 -26.55 10.19
CA HIS A 182 0.62 -25.16 10.11
C HIS A 182 -0.22 -24.91 8.84
N PRO A 183 -1.22 -24.01 8.88
CA PRO A 183 -2.04 -23.69 7.71
C PRO A 183 -1.24 -23.26 6.48
N GLY A 184 -0.05 -22.68 6.71
CA GLY A 184 0.84 -22.13 5.72
C GLY A 184 2.06 -22.99 5.40
N ASP A 185 2.10 -24.26 5.79
CA ASP A 185 3.19 -25.17 5.41
C ASP A 185 2.92 -25.69 3.98
N LEU A 186 3.48 -25.04 2.94
CA LEU A 186 3.19 -25.44 1.54
C LEU A 186 4.04 -26.64 1.08
N GLY A 187 5.13 -26.93 1.80
CA GLY A 187 6.04 -28.04 1.54
C GLY A 187 7.21 -27.70 0.61
N ASN A 188 7.68 -28.72 -0.10
CA ASN A 188 8.91 -28.70 -0.89
C ASN A 188 8.66 -28.55 -2.39
N PHE A 189 9.48 -27.72 -3.04
CA PHE A 189 9.40 -27.44 -4.47
C PHE A 189 10.77 -27.59 -5.13
N VAL A 190 10.82 -28.39 -6.19
CA VAL A 190 11.98 -28.52 -7.06
C VAL A 190 11.74 -27.67 -8.31
N SER A 191 12.73 -26.91 -8.75
CA SER A 191 12.64 -26.16 -9.99
C SER A 191 12.91 -27.04 -11.20
N GLU A 192 12.15 -26.81 -12.27
CA GLU A 192 12.48 -27.32 -13.60
C GLU A 192 13.11 -26.17 -14.41
N GLN A 193 14.35 -26.36 -14.87
CA GLN A 193 15.08 -25.36 -15.65
C GLN A 193 15.13 -23.96 -14.98
N GLY A 194 15.28 -23.93 -13.66
CA GLY A 194 15.37 -22.69 -12.88
C GLY A 194 14.02 -22.02 -12.58
N VAL A 195 12.91 -22.70 -12.86
CA VAL A 195 11.54 -22.21 -12.70
C VAL A 195 10.73 -23.18 -11.84
N ILE A 196 10.02 -22.64 -10.84
CA ILE A 196 9.00 -23.39 -10.08
C ILE A 196 7.64 -22.94 -10.61
N ARG A 197 6.84 -23.88 -11.13
CA ARG A 197 5.43 -23.69 -11.50
C ARG A 197 4.59 -24.74 -10.81
N LYS A 198 3.67 -24.31 -9.94
CA LYS A 198 2.78 -25.24 -9.24
C LYS A 198 1.39 -24.66 -9.03
N PHE A 199 0.39 -25.52 -9.12
CA PHE A 199 -0.94 -25.28 -8.59
C PHE A 199 -1.19 -26.25 -7.44
N GLN A 200 -1.69 -25.75 -6.31
CA GLN A 200 -2.10 -26.59 -5.19
C GLN A 200 -3.28 -26.00 -4.43
N LYS A 201 -3.93 -26.85 -3.62
CA LYS A 201 -4.99 -26.46 -2.69
C LYS A 201 -4.44 -26.47 -1.27
N LEU A 202 -4.78 -25.46 -0.49
CA LEU A 202 -4.47 -25.37 0.94
C LEU A 202 -5.79 -25.37 1.72
N PRO A 203 -6.28 -26.53 2.21
CA PRO A 203 -7.54 -26.59 2.93
C PRO A 203 -7.49 -25.85 4.26
N GLU A 204 -6.32 -25.85 4.91
CA GLU A 204 -6.13 -25.31 6.26
C GLU A 204 -5.96 -23.79 6.30
N ALA A 205 -5.39 -23.17 5.26
CA ALA A 205 -5.26 -21.72 5.14
C ALA A 205 -6.53 -21.07 4.57
N LYS A 206 -6.75 -19.81 4.96
CA LYS A 206 -7.91 -19.00 4.56
C LYS A 206 -7.49 -17.58 4.20
N LEU A 207 -8.18 -16.95 3.26
CA LEU A 207 -8.16 -15.51 3.00
C LEU A 207 -9.23 -14.76 3.84
N PHE A 208 -10.19 -15.49 4.40
CA PHE A 208 -11.28 -14.96 5.20
C PHE A 208 -11.08 -15.20 6.70
N GLY A 209 -11.77 -14.39 7.51
CA GLY A 209 -11.89 -14.61 8.95
C GLY A 209 -10.63 -14.29 9.74
N GLY A 210 -10.67 -14.57 11.05
CA GLY A 210 -9.59 -14.25 11.98
C GLY A 210 -8.30 -15.03 11.72
N GLU A 211 -8.39 -16.20 11.09
CA GLU A 211 -7.22 -16.99 10.71
C GLU A 211 -6.64 -16.62 9.33
N SER A 212 -7.05 -15.50 8.74
CA SER A 212 -6.62 -15.10 7.40
C SER A 212 -5.10 -14.98 7.25
N ILE A 213 -4.59 -15.36 6.08
CA ILE A 213 -3.19 -15.18 5.67
C ILE A 213 -2.94 -13.82 4.99
N LEU A 214 -3.97 -13.00 4.77
CA LEU A 214 -3.80 -11.66 4.22
C LEU A 214 -2.92 -10.80 5.14
N GLY A 215 -1.99 -10.05 4.56
CA GLY A 215 -1.02 -9.24 5.29
C GLY A 215 0.12 -10.03 5.95
N ARG A 216 0.16 -11.36 5.78
CA ARG A 216 1.27 -12.22 6.20
C ARG A 216 2.32 -12.34 5.09
N ALA A 217 3.44 -13.01 5.36
CA ALA A 217 4.50 -13.15 4.40
C ALA A 217 4.58 -14.57 3.81
N VAL A 218 4.77 -14.69 2.49
CA VAL A 218 5.33 -15.92 1.90
C VAL A 218 6.84 -15.82 1.99
N VAL A 219 7.49 -16.93 2.38
CA VAL A 219 8.94 -17.04 2.47
C VAL A 219 9.40 -18.30 1.73
N VAL A 220 10.44 -18.14 0.91
CA VAL A 220 11.16 -19.23 0.24
C VAL A 220 12.45 -19.48 0.99
N HIS A 221 12.74 -20.75 1.26
CA HIS A 221 13.87 -21.18 2.06
C HIS A 221 15.05 -21.70 1.23
N GLU A 222 16.22 -21.74 1.86
CA GLU A 222 17.48 -22.21 1.29
C GLU A 222 17.50 -23.73 1.09
N LYS A 223 16.81 -24.50 1.94
CA LYS A 223 16.87 -25.95 1.96
C LYS A 223 15.49 -26.58 1.81
N GLU A 224 15.53 -27.88 1.65
CA GLU A 224 14.38 -28.77 1.78
C GLU A 224 13.87 -28.75 3.22
N ASP A 225 12.56 -28.84 3.34
CA ASP A 225 11.82 -29.07 4.56
C ASP A 225 11.82 -30.57 4.91
N ASP A 226 12.21 -30.94 6.12
CA ASP A 226 12.21 -32.33 6.61
C ASP A 226 10.83 -32.85 7.06
N LEU A 227 9.80 -32.01 6.96
CA LEU A 227 8.39 -32.27 7.25
C LEU A 227 8.15 -32.74 8.68
N GLY A 228 8.94 -32.23 9.64
CA GLY A 228 8.83 -32.61 11.04
C GLY A 228 9.39 -34.00 11.35
N MET A 229 10.07 -34.64 10.39
CA MET A 229 10.63 -35.98 10.54
C MET A 229 12.04 -36.00 11.14
N GLY A 230 12.68 -34.83 11.28
CA GLY A 230 13.92 -34.68 12.03
C GLY A 230 13.74 -34.93 13.53
N THR A 231 14.82 -35.33 14.20
CA THR A 231 14.80 -35.71 15.63
C THR A 231 14.95 -34.53 16.60
N ASP A 232 15.26 -33.34 16.07
CA ASP A 232 15.42 -32.12 16.85
C ASP A 232 14.12 -31.29 16.94
N GLU A 233 14.12 -30.29 17.81
CA GLU A 233 12.96 -29.41 18.01
C GLU A 233 12.74 -28.41 16.86
N GLU A 234 13.75 -28.16 16.02
CA GLU A 234 13.63 -27.23 14.89
C GLU A 234 12.86 -27.87 13.74
N SER A 235 13.03 -29.16 13.52
CA SER A 235 12.20 -30.01 12.64
C SER A 235 10.70 -29.77 12.90
N LYS A 236 10.25 -29.88 14.15
CA LYS A 236 8.85 -29.65 14.54
C LYS A 236 8.39 -28.19 14.49
N ARG A 237 9.29 -27.24 14.29
CA ARG A 237 8.99 -25.80 14.24
C ARG A 237 8.99 -25.24 12.83
N SER A 238 9.93 -25.67 12.00
CA SER A 238 10.23 -25.06 10.69
C SER A 238 10.71 -26.04 9.63
N GLY A 239 10.72 -27.34 9.94
CA GLY A 239 11.16 -28.37 9.02
C GLY A 239 12.66 -28.32 8.70
N ASN A 240 13.47 -27.67 9.53
CA ASN A 240 14.91 -27.47 9.28
C ASN A 240 15.24 -26.83 7.90
N ALA A 241 14.31 -26.06 7.33
CA ALA A 241 14.40 -25.52 5.96
C ALA A 241 15.53 -24.49 5.74
N GLY A 242 16.25 -24.10 6.78
CA GLY A 242 17.42 -23.23 6.68
C GLY A 242 17.07 -21.75 6.46
N LYS A 243 17.96 -21.00 5.82
CA LYS A 243 17.84 -19.55 5.70
C LYS A 243 16.65 -19.14 4.83
N ARG A 244 16.13 -17.94 5.08
CA ARG A 244 15.08 -17.31 4.30
C ARG A 244 15.72 -16.48 3.19
N ILE A 245 15.46 -16.83 1.94
CA ILE A 245 16.20 -16.27 0.79
C ILE A 245 15.34 -15.40 -0.13
N ALA A 246 14.02 -15.57 -0.13
CA ALA A 246 13.12 -14.66 -0.81
C ALA A 246 11.77 -14.61 -0.10
N GLY A 247 11.01 -13.55 -0.32
CA GLY A 247 9.68 -13.43 0.27
C GLY A 247 8.92 -12.19 -0.18
N CYS A 248 7.69 -12.09 0.30
CA CYS A 248 6.76 -11.01 -0.04
C CYS A 248 5.60 -10.97 0.95
N VAL A 249 4.85 -9.86 0.95
CA VAL A 249 3.60 -9.73 1.70
C VAL A 249 2.41 -10.13 0.83
N ILE A 250 1.47 -10.87 1.40
CA ILE A 250 0.24 -11.30 0.74
C ILE A 250 -0.76 -10.14 0.76
N GLY A 251 -0.93 -9.48 -0.39
CA GLY A 251 -1.85 -8.37 -0.58
C GLY A 251 -3.11 -8.77 -1.35
N ILE A 252 -4.23 -8.09 -1.07
CA ILE A 252 -5.47 -8.22 -1.85
C ILE A 252 -5.22 -7.71 -3.27
N THR A 253 -5.82 -8.35 -4.27
CA THR A 253 -5.71 -7.93 -5.68
C THR A 253 -7.00 -8.20 -6.46
N THR A 254 -7.05 -7.72 -7.71
CA THR A 254 -8.15 -8.01 -8.64
C THR A 254 -8.01 -9.42 -9.26
N PRO A 255 -9.07 -9.99 -9.86
CA PRO A 255 -9.00 -11.30 -10.53
C PRO A 255 -8.01 -11.37 -11.70
N SER A 256 -7.56 -10.22 -12.21
CA SER A 256 -6.79 -10.11 -13.46
C SER A 256 -5.50 -10.94 -13.47
N LEU A 257 -4.73 -10.96 -12.37
CA LEU A 257 -3.50 -11.74 -12.28
C LEU A 257 -3.79 -13.25 -12.34
N TRP A 258 -4.82 -13.69 -11.63
CA TRP A 258 -5.23 -15.09 -11.64
C TRP A 258 -5.70 -15.52 -13.04
N GLN A 259 -6.60 -14.76 -13.66
CA GLN A 259 -7.19 -15.09 -14.96
C GLN A 259 -6.15 -15.14 -16.08
N LYS A 260 -5.13 -14.26 -16.06
CA LYS A 260 -4.01 -14.30 -17.02
C LYS A 260 -3.26 -15.64 -17.04
N THR A 261 -3.32 -16.41 -15.94
CA THR A 261 -2.67 -17.73 -15.86
C THR A 261 -3.56 -18.87 -16.33
N GLU A 262 -4.87 -18.67 -16.53
CA GLU A 262 -5.80 -19.75 -16.90
C GLU A 262 -5.68 -20.19 -18.37
N GLY A 263 -5.03 -19.39 -19.22
CA GLY A 263 -4.70 -19.74 -20.61
C GLY A 263 -3.33 -20.39 -20.80
N LEU A 264 -2.59 -20.64 -19.72
CA LEU A 264 -1.30 -21.35 -19.77
C LEU A 264 -1.53 -22.86 -19.57
N PRO A 265 -0.79 -23.74 -20.28
CA PRO A 265 -0.86 -25.18 -20.05
C PRO A 265 -0.67 -25.48 -18.55
N ARG A 266 -1.57 -26.28 -17.98
CA ARG A 266 -1.36 -26.83 -16.64
C ARG A 266 -0.33 -27.94 -16.81
N GLU A 267 0.86 -27.78 -16.26
CA GLU A 267 1.74 -28.93 -16.03
C GLU A 267 0.99 -29.85 -15.06
N GLU A 268 0.76 -31.08 -15.51
CA GLU A 268 -0.17 -32.04 -14.91
C GLU A 268 0.23 -32.34 -13.46
N VAL A 269 -0.77 -32.35 -12.58
CA VAL A 269 -0.63 -32.89 -11.23
C VAL A 269 -0.62 -34.40 -11.39
N GLU A 270 0.52 -35.05 -11.20
CA GLU A 270 0.54 -36.47 -10.88
C GLU A 270 -0.16 -36.65 -9.53
N GLU A 271 -1.46 -36.97 -9.57
CA GLU A 271 -2.14 -37.63 -8.47
C GLU A 271 -1.54 -39.03 -8.36
N GLY A 272 -0.54 -39.17 -7.49
CA GLY A 272 -0.06 -40.47 -7.03
C GLY A 272 -1.18 -41.19 -6.29
N ASN A 273 -1.88 -42.07 -6.99
CA ASN A 273 -2.62 -43.18 -6.39
C ASN A 273 -1.61 -44.22 -5.94
N GLU A 274 -1.49 -44.44 -4.62
CA GLU A 274 -1.26 -45.74 -4.00
C GLU A 274 -1.71 -45.71 -2.53
#